data_AF-A0A4V4H3A3-F1
#
_entry.id   AF-A0A4V4H3A3-F1
#
_cell.length_a   1.000
_cell.length_b   1.000
_cell.length_c   1.000
_cell.angle_alpha   90.00
_cell.angle_beta   90.00
_cell.angle_gamma   90.00
#
_symmetry.space_group_name_H-M   'P 1'
#
loop_
_entity.id
_entity.type
_entity.pdbx_description
1 polymer ?
#
loop_
_entity_poly.entity_id
_entity_poly.type
_entity_poly.pdbx_seq_one_letter_code
_entity_poly.pdbx_strand_id
1 'polypeptide(L)'
;MAKRPVRYAVIDAFTGSPFKGNPAAVCLMDSSSPEVEVGDEWMQSVASEFNISVTCFVSRAISAVGAGSDGPSNGASPPRFSLRWFTPVAEVKLCGHGTLAAAHFLWTAGLVSSTVIEFVTKSGILIAKKVIRSNLLGAPNVAQNEAGEKFSIELDFPVIPLGGCNAAEMPSITETLDGALIVNIQKTDTSHDLIVELSSGKEVVDLHPNFDEIQKCAGRGLIVNAPAPPGSECDIFTRFFCPKFGVNEDPVCGSAHCALAPYWSKKLGKTNLIAYMLYFVVPTRPHLGYFLGGQAVDFAAADSSTFRLARFDSHFKVPASTTTPFLAPMAKRPVRYAVIDAFTGSPFKGNPAAVCLLDSSSPEVEVGDEWMQSVASEFNISETCFLSRAISAVGAGSDGPSNGASPPRFSLRWFTPVAEVKLCGHATLAAAHFLWTSGLVSSTVIEFVTESGILTAKKVIRSNLLGAPNVALNEAGEKFSIELDFPVIPVGGCNAAEMPSITETLNGASIVELSSGKEVVDLHPNFDEIQKCAGRGLIVTAPSPPGSEYDIFTRFFCPKFGINEDPVCGSAHCALAPYWSKKLGKTNLIAYMASPRGGRLDLQLVVETQRVCIQGEAVTVMLKNDILNF
;
A
#
# COMPACT_ATOMS: atom_id res chain seq x y z
N MET A 1 5.07 -12.94 -17.93
CA MET A 1 5.76 -11.86 -17.20
C MET A 1 6.98 -12.42 -16.51
N ALA A 2 8.09 -11.68 -16.46
CA ALA A 2 9.33 -12.13 -15.85
C ALA A 2 9.10 -12.47 -14.36
N LYS A 3 9.63 -13.63 -13.92
CA LYS A 3 9.46 -14.17 -12.55
C LYS A 3 10.50 -13.64 -11.55
N ARG A 4 10.93 -12.39 -11.71
CA ARG A 4 11.93 -11.80 -10.82
C ARG A 4 11.23 -10.93 -9.78
N PRO A 5 11.46 -11.15 -8.49
CA PRO A 5 10.90 -10.28 -7.47
C PRO A 5 11.37 -8.84 -7.63
N VAL A 6 10.45 -7.90 -7.41
CA VAL A 6 10.78 -6.47 -7.47
C VAL A 6 11.53 -6.06 -6.20
N ARG A 7 12.66 -5.37 -6.39
CA ARG A 7 13.44 -4.75 -5.31
C ARG A 7 12.99 -3.32 -5.11
N TYR A 8 12.65 -2.97 -3.88
CA TYR A 8 12.04 -1.68 -3.60
C TYR A 8 12.23 -1.22 -2.14
N ALA A 9 11.86 0.03 -1.89
CA ALA A 9 11.60 0.59 -0.58
C ALA A 9 10.25 1.33 -0.59
N VAL A 10 9.58 1.40 0.56
CA VAL A 10 8.44 2.32 0.76
C VAL A 10 8.95 3.48 1.59
N ILE A 11 8.72 4.70 1.10
CA ILE A 11 9.17 5.94 1.71
C ILE A 11 7.97 6.83 1.96
N ASP A 12 7.79 7.22 3.21
CA ASP A 12 6.86 8.27 3.61
C ASP A 12 7.43 9.63 3.23
N ALA A 13 6.96 10.17 2.11
CA ALA A 13 7.33 11.49 1.64
C ALA A 13 6.63 12.59 2.46
N PHE A 14 7.25 13.77 2.53
CA PHE A 14 6.72 14.95 3.20
C PHE A 14 6.63 14.87 4.74
N THR A 15 7.32 13.91 5.35
CA THR A 15 7.35 13.73 6.81
C THR A 15 8.75 13.38 7.31
N GLY A 16 9.03 13.65 8.59
CA GLY A 16 10.19 13.11 9.31
C GLY A 16 9.83 11.93 10.23
N SER A 17 8.57 11.52 10.25
CA SER A 17 8.02 10.45 11.09
C SER A 17 7.37 9.37 10.23
N PRO A 18 7.62 8.07 10.48
CA PRO A 18 6.96 6.98 9.77
C PRO A 18 5.43 7.05 9.88
N PHE A 19 4.73 6.48 8.88
CA PHE A 19 3.27 6.37 8.81
C PHE A 19 2.55 7.73 8.80
N LYS A 20 3.22 8.76 8.29
CA LYS A 20 2.67 10.10 8.09
C LYS A 20 3.04 10.59 6.70
N GLY A 21 2.34 11.60 6.19
CA GLY A 21 2.62 12.13 4.85
C GLY A 21 2.13 11.17 3.78
N ASN A 22 2.82 11.14 2.64
CA ASN A 22 2.40 10.33 1.50
C ASN A 22 3.36 9.17 1.24
N PRO A 23 2.90 7.93 1.32
CA PRO A 23 3.75 6.81 1.01
C PRO A 23 3.98 6.65 -0.49
N ALA A 24 5.22 6.32 -0.85
CA ALA A 24 5.61 5.98 -2.21
C ALA A 24 6.53 4.77 -2.22
N ALA A 25 6.20 3.78 -3.05
CA ALA A 25 7.09 2.67 -3.35
C ALA A 25 8.13 3.16 -4.36
N VAL A 26 9.39 2.81 -4.15
CA VAL A 26 10.51 3.14 -5.03
C VAL A 26 11.15 1.83 -5.47
N CYS A 27 10.84 1.42 -6.70
CA CYS A 27 11.35 0.23 -7.35
C CYS A 27 12.64 0.57 -8.10
N LEU A 28 13.74 -0.11 -7.76
CA LEU A 28 15.00 0.02 -8.46
C LEU A 28 15.04 -0.96 -9.63
N MET A 29 15.13 -0.44 -10.84
CA MET A 29 15.23 -1.21 -12.07
C MET A 29 16.71 -1.48 -12.38
N ASP A 30 17.07 -2.74 -12.63
CA ASP A 30 18.44 -3.11 -12.99
C ASP A 30 18.77 -2.64 -14.41
N SER A 31 19.86 -1.89 -14.56
CA SER A 31 20.35 -1.39 -15.85
C SER A 31 20.81 -2.50 -16.82
N SER A 32 21.00 -3.73 -16.34
CA SER A 32 21.34 -4.89 -17.16
C SER A 32 20.13 -5.58 -17.79
N SER A 33 18.91 -5.27 -17.32
CA SER A 33 17.65 -5.63 -17.97
C SER A 33 17.17 -4.39 -18.73
N PRO A 34 17.31 -4.34 -20.06
CA PRO A 34 16.87 -3.17 -20.81
C PRO A 34 15.40 -2.88 -20.49
N GLU A 35 15.04 -1.60 -20.40
CA GLU A 35 13.65 -1.11 -20.25
C GLU A 35 12.69 -1.75 -21.27
N VAL A 36 13.25 -2.34 -22.32
CA VAL A 36 12.61 -3.14 -23.37
C VAL A 36 11.97 -4.46 -22.86
N GLU A 37 12.41 -5.06 -21.75
CA GLU A 37 11.81 -6.32 -21.24
C GLU A 37 10.66 -6.12 -20.23
N VAL A 38 10.48 -4.93 -19.66
CA VAL A 38 9.48 -4.64 -18.62
C VAL A 38 8.58 -3.49 -19.09
N GLY A 39 7.55 -3.84 -19.88
CA GLY A 39 6.61 -2.88 -20.46
C GLY A 39 5.67 -2.22 -19.46
N ASP A 40 4.94 -1.21 -19.93
CA ASP A 40 3.99 -0.40 -19.15
C ASP A 40 2.97 -1.23 -18.38
N GLU A 41 2.48 -2.34 -18.98
CA GLU A 41 1.54 -3.26 -18.33
C GLU A 41 2.11 -3.92 -17.07
N TRP A 42 3.41 -4.23 -17.07
CA TRP A 42 4.07 -4.83 -15.91
C TRP A 42 4.27 -3.79 -14.80
N MET A 43 4.72 -2.57 -15.15
CA MET A 43 4.85 -1.48 -14.18
C MET A 43 3.49 -1.13 -13.57
N GLN A 44 2.43 -1.12 -14.39
CA GLN A 44 1.07 -0.94 -13.92
C GLN A 44 0.64 -2.06 -12.98
N SER A 45 0.93 -3.32 -13.32
CA SER A 45 0.61 -4.47 -12.47
C SER A 45 1.32 -4.39 -11.11
N VAL A 46 2.60 -4.01 -11.10
CA VAL A 46 3.37 -3.79 -9.85
C VAL A 46 2.80 -2.64 -9.04
N ALA A 47 2.39 -1.54 -9.67
CA ALA A 47 1.76 -0.41 -8.97
C ALA A 47 0.39 -0.76 -8.40
N SER A 48 -0.42 -1.54 -9.13
CA SER A 48 -1.67 -2.12 -8.64
C SER A 48 -1.45 -3.06 -7.47
N GLU A 49 -0.34 -3.82 -7.49
CA GLU A 49 0.05 -4.72 -6.42
C GLU A 49 0.42 -4.00 -5.12
N PHE A 50 1.16 -2.89 -5.23
CA PHE A 50 1.48 -2.07 -4.07
C PHE A 50 0.27 -1.41 -3.44
N ASN A 51 -0.73 -1.03 -4.24
CA ASN A 51 -1.97 -0.40 -3.80
C ASN A 51 -1.80 0.81 -2.85
N ILE A 52 -0.74 1.59 -3.06
CA ILE A 52 -0.45 2.87 -2.37
C ILE A 52 -0.56 4.05 -3.35
N SER A 53 -0.40 5.28 -2.84
CA SER A 53 -0.54 6.53 -3.60
C SER A 53 0.24 6.55 -4.92
N VAL A 54 1.52 6.12 -4.90
CA VAL A 54 2.33 6.02 -6.11
C VAL A 54 3.44 4.96 -5.99
N THR A 55 3.72 4.30 -7.11
CA THR A 55 4.91 3.48 -7.32
C THR A 55 5.84 4.16 -8.32
N CYS A 56 7.09 4.36 -7.90
CA CYS A 56 8.15 4.99 -8.66
C CYS A 56 9.06 3.91 -9.24
N PHE A 57 9.31 3.95 -10.54
CA PHE A 57 10.30 3.09 -11.19
C PHE A 57 11.53 3.92 -11.54
N VAL A 58 12.67 3.57 -10.94
CA VAL A 58 13.94 4.32 -11.05
C VAL A 58 14.96 3.43 -11.74
N SER A 59 15.49 3.88 -12.88
CA SER A 59 16.61 3.24 -13.59
C SER A 59 17.73 4.25 -13.80
N ARG A 60 18.98 3.79 -13.92
CA ARG A 60 20.08 4.69 -14.30
C ARG A 60 19.90 5.08 -15.75
N ALA A 61 19.83 6.38 -16.05
CA ALA A 61 19.68 6.84 -17.42
C ALA A 61 20.97 6.55 -18.20
N ILE A 62 20.85 5.88 -19.35
CA ILE A 62 21.99 5.66 -20.26
C ILE A 62 22.31 7.01 -20.89
N SER A 63 23.45 7.60 -20.52
CA SER A 63 23.98 8.77 -21.21
C SER A 63 24.28 8.37 -22.66
N ALA A 64 23.62 9.00 -23.61
CA ALA A 64 23.93 8.89 -25.04
C ALA A 64 25.25 9.62 -25.36
N VAL A 65 26.36 9.24 -24.72
CA VAL A 65 27.72 9.65 -25.10
C VAL A 65 28.70 8.53 -24.70
N GLY A 66 29.26 7.90 -25.73
CA GLY A 66 30.50 7.12 -25.81
C GLY A 66 31.08 6.44 -24.58
N ALA A 67 31.29 5.12 -24.71
CA ALA A 67 32.32 4.40 -23.98
C ALA A 67 33.67 5.14 -24.10
N GLY A 68 34.13 5.72 -23.00
CA GLY A 68 35.43 6.35 -22.87
C GLY A 68 35.81 6.36 -21.40
N SER A 69 36.85 5.61 -21.07
CA SER A 69 37.52 5.68 -19.78
C SER A 69 38.10 7.08 -19.59
N ASP A 70 37.66 7.82 -18.57
CA ASP A 70 38.40 8.99 -18.09
C ASP A 70 38.32 9.11 -16.56
N GLY A 71 39.49 9.39 -15.97
CA GLY A 71 39.70 9.53 -14.53
C GLY A 71 39.07 10.80 -13.93
N PRO A 72 39.39 11.13 -12.67
CA PRO A 72 38.62 12.08 -11.87
C PRO A 72 38.86 13.53 -12.35
N SER A 73 37.99 14.03 -13.22
CA SER A 73 37.84 15.45 -13.49
C SER A 73 36.88 16.08 -12.46
N ASN A 74 37.34 17.14 -11.79
CA ASN A 74 36.58 17.95 -10.81
C ASN A 74 35.43 18.76 -11.46
N GLY A 75 34.43 18.05 -11.99
CA GLY A 75 33.24 18.64 -12.60
C GLY A 75 32.27 17.58 -13.12
N ALA A 76 32.06 16.50 -12.37
CA ALA A 76 31.14 15.44 -12.77
C ALA A 76 29.71 15.98 -12.89
N SER A 77 29.11 15.85 -14.07
CA SER A 77 27.68 16.12 -14.28
C SER A 77 26.84 15.35 -13.26
N PRO A 78 25.74 15.94 -12.74
CA PRO A 78 24.90 15.26 -11.76
C PRO A 78 24.41 13.91 -12.33
N PRO A 79 24.38 12.85 -11.50
CA PRO A 79 23.90 11.55 -11.94
C PRO A 79 22.45 11.65 -12.42
N ARG A 80 22.19 11.01 -13.57
CA ARG A 80 20.89 10.98 -14.23
C ARG A 80 20.18 9.66 -14.03
N PHE A 81 18.90 9.72 -13.70
CA PHE A 81 18.02 8.56 -13.55
C PHE A 81 16.75 8.74 -14.37
N SER A 82 16.29 7.71 -15.07
CA SER A 82 14.91 7.70 -15.58
C SER A 82 13.97 7.47 -14.40
N LEU A 83 12.89 8.25 -14.34
CA LEU A 83 11.89 8.13 -13.28
C LEU A 83 10.49 8.18 -13.88
N ARG A 84 9.71 7.15 -13.58
CA ARG A 84 8.29 7.02 -13.95
C ARG A 84 7.44 6.79 -12.71
N TRP A 85 6.18 7.21 -12.77
CA TRP A 85 5.25 7.12 -11.63
C TRP A 85 3.94 6.49 -12.06
N PHE A 86 3.49 5.49 -11.32
CA PHE A 86 2.25 4.80 -11.56
C PHE A 86 1.41 4.83 -10.28
N THR A 87 0.16 5.26 -10.40
CA THR A 87 -0.87 4.97 -9.40
C THR A 87 -1.32 3.51 -9.58
N PRO A 88 -2.18 2.97 -8.71
CA PRO A 88 -2.72 1.62 -8.88
C PRO A 88 -3.50 1.40 -10.18
N VAL A 89 -3.86 2.45 -10.92
CA VAL A 89 -4.69 2.36 -12.13
C VAL A 89 -4.09 2.99 -13.38
N ALA A 90 -3.14 3.92 -13.25
CA ALA A 90 -2.56 4.61 -14.41
C ALA A 90 -1.18 5.20 -14.13
N GLU A 91 -0.39 5.41 -15.19
CA GLU A 91 0.81 6.24 -15.14
C GLU A 91 0.46 7.73 -15.04
N VAL A 92 1.15 8.46 -14.15
CA VAL A 92 1.04 9.92 -14.02
C VAL A 92 2.28 10.61 -14.61
N LYS A 93 2.06 11.76 -15.25
CA LYS A 93 3.14 12.51 -15.92
C LYS A 93 4.06 13.25 -14.95
N LEU A 94 3.58 13.59 -13.76
CA LEU A 94 4.30 14.37 -12.75
C LEU A 94 3.85 13.95 -11.35
N CYS A 95 4.80 13.67 -10.45
CA CYS A 95 4.50 13.33 -9.06
C CYS A 95 5.53 13.90 -8.08
N GLY A 96 5.08 14.82 -7.22
CA GLY A 96 5.90 15.48 -6.20
C GLY A 96 6.50 14.52 -5.17
N HIS A 97 5.61 13.86 -4.43
CA HIS A 97 5.99 12.95 -3.34
C HIS A 97 6.80 11.74 -3.85
N GLY A 98 6.45 11.19 -5.02
CA GLY A 98 7.20 10.11 -5.64
C GLY A 98 8.62 10.51 -6.03
N THR A 99 8.81 11.72 -6.58
CA THR A 99 10.16 12.25 -6.87
C THR A 99 10.97 12.44 -5.59
N LEU A 100 10.34 12.96 -4.54
CA LEU A 100 10.98 13.14 -3.23
C LEU A 100 11.42 11.80 -2.64
N ALA A 101 10.53 10.81 -2.66
CA ALA A 101 10.79 9.47 -2.18
C ALA A 101 11.94 8.80 -2.95
N ALA A 102 11.95 8.90 -4.28
CA ALA A 102 13.02 8.36 -5.11
C ALA A 102 14.37 9.00 -4.79
N ALA A 103 14.43 10.32 -4.66
CA ALA A 103 15.65 11.05 -4.31
C ALA A 103 16.15 10.66 -2.91
N HIS A 104 15.24 10.64 -1.92
CA HIS A 104 15.55 10.22 -0.56
C HIS A 104 16.15 8.81 -0.56
N PHE A 105 15.48 7.85 -1.21
CA PHE A 105 15.94 6.48 -1.31
C PHE A 105 17.34 6.38 -1.92
N LEU A 106 17.59 7.04 -3.06
CA LEU A 106 18.90 7.02 -3.74
C LEU A 106 20.04 7.53 -2.83
N TRP A 107 19.81 8.59 -2.05
CA TRP A 107 20.81 9.09 -1.09
C TRP A 107 20.96 8.18 0.13
N THR A 108 19.87 7.76 0.77
CA THR A 108 19.95 6.96 2.00
C THR A 108 20.42 5.54 1.76
N ALA A 109 20.20 4.99 0.57
CA ALA A 109 20.73 3.69 0.16
C ALA A 109 22.20 3.76 -0.30
N GLY A 110 22.83 4.94 -0.30
CA GLY A 110 24.21 5.12 -0.74
C GLY A 110 24.43 4.93 -2.24
N LEU A 111 23.37 4.97 -3.05
CA LEU A 111 23.43 4.78 -4.50
C LEU A 111 23.93 6.04 -5.24
N VAL A 112 23.88 7.20 -4.57
CA VAL A 112 24.35 8.48 -5.08
C VAL A 112 25.15 9.22 -4.00
N SER A 113 26.36 9.66 -4.36
CA SER A 113 27.22 10.52 -3.52
C SER A 113 27.08 12.01 -3.83
N SER A 114 26.61 12.38 -5.03
CA SER A 114 26.33 13.76 -5.43
C SER A 114 25.22 14.39 -4.58
N THR A 115 25.31 15.69 -4.29
CA THR A 115 24.21 16.45 -3.67
C THR A 115 23.09 16.80 -4.65
N VAL A 116 23.27 16.58 -5.94
CA VAL A 116 22.27 16.86 -6.98
C VAL A 116 21.99 15.60 -7.77
N ILE A 117 20.71 15.32 -8.03
CA ILE A 117 20.21 14.24 -8.89
C ILE A 117 19.36 14.85 -9.99
N GLU A 118 19.53 14.39 -11.22
CA GLU A 118 18.63 14.71 -12.34
C GLU A 118 17.74 13.51 -12.66
N PHE A 119 16.42 13.75 -12.70
CA PHE A 119 15.43 12.76 -13.10
C PHE A 119 14.92 13.08 -14.50
N VAL A 120 15.05 12.13 -15.42
CA VAL A 120 14.46 12.18 -16.76
C VAL A 120 13.04 11.58 -16.68
N THR A 121 12.04 12.40 -16.96
CA THR A 121 10.62 12.07 -16.72
C THR A 121 9.76 12.43 -17.94
N LYS A 122 8.50 11.97 -17.99
CA LYS A 122 7.55 12.36 -19.05
C LYS A 122 7.21 13.86 -19.07
N SER A 123 7.44 14.57 -17.96
CA SER A 123 7.25 16.03 -17.87
C SER A 123 8.54 16.82 -18.09
N GLY A 124 9.62 16.18 -18.55
CA GLY A 124 10.93 16.80 -18.69
C GLY A 124 11.88 16.43 -17.55
N ILE A 125 12.94 17.22 -17.39
CA ILE A 125 13.97 16.97 -16.37
C ILE A 125 13.52 17.61 -15.05
N LEU A 126 13.50 16.83 -13.97
CA LEU A 126 13.33 17.32 -12.61
C LEU A 126 14.66 17.24 -11.88
N ILE A 127 14.97 18.23 -11.04
CA ILE A 127 16.22 18.28 -10.29
C ILE A 127 15.91 18.13 -8.80
N ALA A 128 16.60 17.21 -8.14
CA ALA A 128 16.58 17.06 -6.70
C ALA A 128 17.92 17.46 -6.09
N LYS A 129 17.91 18.34 -5.08
CA LYS A 129 19.11 18.82 -4.38
C LYS A 129 19.05 18.45 -2.90
N LYS A 130 20.08 17.75 -2.41
CA LYS A 130 20.33 17.45 -0.99
C LYS A 130 20.85 18.71 -0.31
N VAL A 131 20.14 19.17 0.70
CA VAL A 131 20.48 20.33 1.54
C VAL A 131 20.82 19.85 2.94
N ILE A 132 22.10 19.92 3.32
CA ILE A 132 22.60 19.50 4.63
C ILE A 132 22.41 20.63 5.64
N ARG A 133 21.82 20.34 6.81
CA ARG A 133 21.74 21.33 7.89
C ARG A 133 23.07 21.36 8.65
N SER A 134 23.91 22.38 8.43
CA SER A 134 24.95 22.74 9.40
C SER A 134 24.28 23.34 10.63
N ASN A 135 24.62 22.87 11.84
CA ASN A 135 24.20 23.50 13.09
C ASN A 135 24.69 24.97 13.13
N LEU A 136 23.85 25.90 12.68
CA LEU A 136 23.98 27.32 12.98
C LEU A 136 23.56 27.51 14.42
N LEU A 137 24.51 27.31 15.34
CA LEU A 137 24.66 27.91 16.68
C LEU A 137 25.72 27.07 17.41
N GLY A 138 26.83 27.69 17.82
CA GLY A 138 28.00 27.03 18.40
C GLY A 138 27.75 26.35 19.74
N ALA A 139 27.12 25.18 19.73
CA ALA A 139 27.08 24.26 20.86
C ALA A 139 28.24 23.25 20.76
N PRO A 140 29.03 23.03 21.83
CA PRO A 140 30.17 22.11 21.79
C PRO A 140 29.70 20.66 21.68
N ASN A 141 30.40 19.91 20.84
CA ASN A 141 30.43 18.46 20.69
C ASN A 141 29.60 17.66 21.71
N VAL A 142 28.35 17.33 21.32
CA VAL A 142 27.64 16.18 21.89
C VAL A 142 27.89 15.00 20.96
N ALA A 143 28.32 13.89 21.56
CA ALA A 143 28.82 12.69 20.90
C ALA A 143 27.94 12.22 19.73
N GLN A 144 28.61 11.87 18.63
CA GLN A 144 28.05 11.20 17.47
C GLN A 144 27.55 9.81 17.88
N ASN A 145 26.24 9.69 18.16
CA ASN A 145 25.55 8.40 18.22
C ASN A 145 24.66 8.28 16.96
N GLU A 146 25.01 7.36 16.06
CA GLU A 146 24.22 6.59 15.06
C GLU A 146 23.02 7.22 14.30
N ALA A 147 22.74 8.51 14.45
CA ALA A 147 21.72 9.20 13.67
C ALA A 147 22.37 9.78 12.41
N GLY A 148 22.03 9.21 11.24
CA GLY A 148 22.46 9.72 9.95
C GLY A 148 22.28 11.24 9.81
N GLU A 149 23.16 11.87 9.04
CA GLU A 149 23.17 13.31 8.78
C GLU A 149 21.76 13.80 8.37
N LYS A 150 21.15 14.69 9.16
CA LYS A 150 19.82 15.23 8.84
C LYS A 150 19.92 16.17 7.63
N PHE A 151 19.27 15.81 6.54
CA PHE A 151 19.19 16.62 5.32
C PHE A 151 17.74 16.86 4.90
N SER A 152 17.51 17.93 4.15
CA SER A 152 16.27 18.18 3.39
C SER A 152 16.52 18.01 1.90
N ILE A 153 15.45 17.83 1.13
CA ILE A 153 15.51 17.70 -0.32
C ILE A 153 14.74 18.87 -0.94
N GLU A 154 15.41 19.61 -1.80
CA GLU A 154 14.80 20.64 -2.65
C GLU A 154 14.49 20.02 -4.02
N LEU A 155 13.27 20.21 -4.51
CA LEU A 155 12.84 19.74 -5.83
C LEU A 155 12.47 20.93 -6.72
N ASP A 156 12.98 20.95 -7.95
CA ASP A 156 12.61 21.93 -8.97
C ASP A 156 11.36 21.40 -9.73
N PHE A 157 10.21 22.06 -9.57
CA PHE A 157 8.97 21.76 -10.28
C PHE A 157 8.60 22.87 -11.28
N PRO A 158 7.89 22.54 -12.37
CA PRO A 158 7.39 23.54 -13.31
C PRO A 158 6.28 24.38 -12.66
N VAL A 159 6.26 25.67 -12.99
CA VAL A 159 5.11 26.54 -12.66
C VAL A 159 3.89 26.14 -13.50
N ILE A 160 2.74 25.97 -12.85
CA ILE A 160 1.46 25.76 -13.54
C ILE A 160 0.73 27.10 -13.64
N PRO A 161 0.52 27.64 -14.86
CA PRO A 161 -0.22 28.88 -15.05
C PRO A 161 -1.68 28.78 -14.62
N LEU A 162 -2.22 29.93 -14.20
CA LEU A 162 -3.62 30.09 -13.82
C LEU A 162 -4.39 30.83 -14.89
N GLY A 163 -5.47 30.20 -15.35
CA GLY A 163 -6.46 30.75 -16.26
C GLY A 163 -7.70 31.26 -15.52
N GLY A 164 -8.58 31.92 -16.28
CA GLY A 164 -9.89 32.35 -15.79
C GLY A 164 -10.82 31.16 -15.57
N CYS A 165 -11.64 31.23 -14.52
CA CYS A 165 -12.72 30.29 -14.29
C CYS A 165 -14.06 30.94 -14.69
N ASN A 166 -14.92 30.22 -15.39
CA ASN A 166 -16.28 30.69 -15.67
C ASN A 166 -17.30 30.17 -14.63
N ALA A 167 -18.44 30.86 -14.49
CA ALA A 167 -19.46 30.50 -13.49
C ALA A 167 -20.14 29.14 -13.77
N ALA A 168 -20.18 28.69 -15.03
CA ALA A 168 -20.75 27.39 -15.40
C ALA A 168 -19.84 26.21 -15.01
N GLU A 169 -18.57 26.45 -14.71
CA GLU A 169 -17.63 25.42 -14.25
C GLU A 169 -17.82 25.04 -12.78
N MET A 170 -18.56 25.85 -12.02
CA MET A 170 -18.86 25.64 -10.60
C MET A 170 -20.32 26.03 -10.29
N PRO A 171 -21.30 25.24 -10.79
CA PRO A 171 -22.72 25.65 -10.88
C PRO A 171 -23.40 25.95 -9.54
N SER A 172 -22.97 25.34 -8.44
CA SER A 172 -23.50 25.55 -7.08
C SER A 172 -22.39 25.85 -6.07
N ILE A 173 -21.55 26.86 -6.34
CA ILE A 173 -20.37 27.14 -5.50
C ILE A 173 -20.67 27.32 -3.99
N THR A 174 -21.78 27.98 -3.67
CA THR A 174 -22.21 28.19 -2.27
C THR A 174 -22.57 26.89 -1.57
N GLU A 175 -23.25 25.97 -2.27
CA GLU A 175 -23.58 24.64 -1.74
C GLU A 175 -22.35 23.72 -1.72
N THR A 176 -21.44 23.89 -2.67
CA THR A 176 -20.18 23.13 -2.79
C THR A 176 -19.28 23.37 -1.56
N LEU A 177 -19.27 24.61 -1.05
CA LEU A 177 -18.36 25.08 -0.01
C LEU A 177 -19.07 25.42 1.30
N ASP A 178 -20.28 24.90 1.53
CA ASP A 178 -21.05 25.09 2.76
C ASP A 178 -21.16 26.57 3.21
N GLY A 179 -21.39 27.46 2.24
CA GLY A 179 -21.55 28.89 2.50
C GLY A 179 -20.25 29.67 2.78
N ALA A 180 -19.07 29.07 2.58
CA ALA A 180 -17.79 29.77 2.79
C ALA A 180 -17.64 31.04 1.92
N LEU A 181 -17.00 32.06 2.48
CA LEU A 181 -16.80 33.34 1.80
C LEU A 181 -15.68 33.25 0.76
N ILE A 182 -16.07 33.15 -0.51
CA ILE A 182 -15.13 33.07 -1.64
C ILE A 182 -14.59 34.47 -1.99
N VAL A 183 -13.27 34.59 -2.02
CA VAL A 183 -12.54 35.80 -2.41
C VAL A 183 -12.21 35.77 -3.90
N ASN A 184 -11.79 34.62 -4.43
CA ASN A 184 -11.35 34.48 -5.81
C ASN A 184 -11.49 33.04 -6.29
N ILE A 185 -11.72 32.85 -7.59
CA ILE A 185 -11.79 31.53 -8.24
C ILE A 185 -10.96 31.57 -9.51
N GLN A 186 -10.06 30.61 -9.63
CA GLN A 186 -9.19 30.43 -10.79
C GLN A 186 -9.14 28.97 -11.18
N LYS A 187 -8.47 28.69 -12.30
CA LYS A 187 -8.33 27.33 -12.82
C LYS A 187 -6.92 27.09 -13.29
N THR A 188 -6.39 25.88 -13.10
CA THR A 188 -5.10 25.51 -13.69
C THR A 188 -5.23 25.20 -15.18
N ASP A 189 -4.27 25.65 -15.99
CA ASP A 189 -4.33 25.46 -17.44
C ASP A 189 -4.10 23.99 -17.87
N THR A 190 -3.36 23.23 -17.06
CA THR A 190 -2.92 21.87 -17.42
C THR A 190 -3.84 20.78 -16.88
N SER A 191 -4.14 20.81 -15.58
CA SER A 191 -4.96 19.80 -14.89
C SER A 191 -6.42 20.21 -14.76
N HIS A 192 -6.75 21.46 -15.13
CA HIS A 192 -8.09 22.02 -14.98
C HIS A 192 -8.63 21.95 -13.55
N ASP A 193 -7.75 21.90 -12.54
CA ASP A 193 -8.14 21.98 -11.13
C ASP A 193 -8.69 23.37 -10.84
N LEU A 194 -9.80 23.43 -10.10
CA LEU A 194 -10.39 24.68 -9.63
C LEU A 194 -9.64 25.14 -8.38
N ILE A 195 -9.24 26.40 -8.34
CA ILE A 195 -8.60 27.03 -7.19
C ILE A 195 -9.55 28.05 -6.60
N VAL A 196 -9.98 27.81 -5.36
CA VAL A 196 -10.87 28.69 -4.63
C VAL A 196 -10.12 29.29 -3.45
N GLU A 197 -10.00 30.61 -3.46
CA GLU A 197 -9.52 31.36 -2.31
C GLU A 197 -10.67 31.71 -1.38
N LEU A 198 -10.55 31.37 -0.10
CA LEU A 198 -11.45 31.77 0.98
C LEU A 198 -10.91 32.98 1.74
N SER A 199 -11.77 33.60 2.55
CA SER A 199 -11.44 34.85 3.25
C SER A 199 -10.44 34.67 4.41
N SER A 200 -10.37 33.47 5.00
CA SER A 200 -9.41 33.19 6.07
C SER A 200 -9.02 31.71 6.17
N GLY A 201 -7.83 31.45 6.71
CA GLY A 201 -7.38 30.08 7.03
C GLY A 201 -8.30 29.35 8.01
N LYS A 202 -9.07 30.07 8.84
CA LYS A 202 -10.10 29.46 9.69
C LYS A 202 -11.23 28.85 8.86
N GLU A 203 -11.68 29.52 7.80
CA GLU A 203 -12.70 28.96 6.90
C GLU A 203 -12.19 27.72 6.16
N VAL A 204 -10.89 27.67 5.82
CA VAL A 204 -10.28 26.47 5.22
C VAL A 204 -10.31 25.29 6.20
N VAL A 205 -9.99 25.54 7.47
CA VAL A 205 -10.00 24.54 8.56
C VAL A 205 -11.42 24.03 8.82
N ASP A 206 -12.37 24.94 8.94
CA ASP A 206 -13.75 24.62 9.32
C ASP A 206 -14.61 24.13 8.14
N LEU A 207 -14.06 24.11 6.91
CA LEU A 207 -14.80 23.74 5.70
C LEU A 207 -15.29 22.29 5.75
N HIS A 208 -16.59 22.10 5.51
CA HIS A 208 -17.22 20.81 5.27
C HIS A 208 -17.77 20.78 3.84
N PRO A 209 -16.97 20.39 2.84
CA PRO A 209 -17.39 20.51 1.45
C PRO A 209 -18.43 19.44 1.08
N ASN A 210 -19.30 19.75 0.13
CA ASN A 210 -20.22 18.78 -0.44
C ASN A 210 -19.55 18.02 -1.59
N PHE A 211 -19.15 16.77 -1.37
CA PHE A 211 -18.43 15.97 -2.36
C PHE A 211 -19.25 15.68 -3.62
N ASP A 212 -20.56 15.51 -3.50
CA ASP A 212 -21.45 15.28 -4.65
C ASP A 212 -21.51 16.51 -5.56
N GLU A 213 -21.46 17.71 -5.00
CA GLU A 213 -21.37 18.96 -5.78
C GLU A 213 -19.98 19.16 -6.40
N ILE A 214 -18.91 18.78 -5.69
CA ILE A 214 -17.55 18.81 -6.25
C ILE A 214 -17.46 17.89 -7.48
N GLN A 215 -18.11 16.72 -7.47
CA GLN A 215 -18.15 15.82 -8.63
C GLN A 215 -18.78 16.46 -9.87
N LYS A 216 -19.68 17.43 -9.71
CA LYS A 216 -20.34 18.13 -10.82
C LYS A 216 -19.51 19.28 -11.39
N CYS A 217 -18.48 19.74 -10.67
CA CYS A 217 -17.60 20.82 -11.13
C CYS A 217 -16.84 20.39 -12.40
N ALA A 218 -16.49 21.31 -13.30
CA ALA A 218 -15.85 20.94 -14.58
C ALA A 218 -14.40 20.41 -14.43
N GLY A 219 -13.71 20.80 -13.36
CA GLY A 219 -12.30 20.48 -13.12
C GLY A 219 -12.00 19.06 -12.68
N ARG A 220 -10.71 18.72 -12.59
CA ARG A 220 -10.22 17.43 -12.05
C ARG A 220 -10.47 17.34 -10.53
N GLY A 221 -10.10 18.38 -9.80
CA GLY A 221 -10.40 18.54 -8.37
C GLY A 221 -10.56 20.01 -7.96
N LEU A 222 -10.77 20.22 -6.67
CA LEU A 222 -10.99 21.51 -6.04
C LEU A 222 -9.92 21.79 -4.98
N ILE A 223 -9.10 22.81 -5.20
CA ILE A 223 -8.07 23.30 -4.29
C ILE A 223 -8.63 24.49 -3.52
N VAL A 224 -8.84 24.35 -2.23
CA VAL A 224 -9.30 25.42 -1.36
C VAL A 224 -8.11 25.99 -0.58
N ASN A 225 -7.97 27.31 -0.55
CA ASN A 225 -6.83 27.96 0.08
C ASN A 225 -7.18 29.33 0.69
N ALA A 226 -6.40 29.80 1.65
CA ALA A 226 -6.54 31.15 2.23
C ALA A 226 -5.25 31.58 2.94
N PRO A 227 -5.09 32.88 3.27
CA PRO A 227 -4.00 33.33 4.14
C PRO A 227 -4.08 32.63 5.50
N ALA A 228 -2.95 32.21 6.03
CA ALA A 228 -2.89 31.62 7.35
C ALA A 228 -3.34 32.63 8.43
N PRO A 229 -3.91 32.17 9.55
CA PRO A 229 -4.31 33.05 10.65
C PRO A 229 -3.13 33.88 11.20
N PRO A 230 -3.34 35.11 11.68
CA PRO A 230 -2.29 35.91 12.30
C PRO A 230 -1.58 35.16 13.44
N GLY A 231 -0.25 35.19 13.45
CA GLY A 231 0.56 34.46 14.43
C GLY A 231 0.83 33.00 14.07
N SER A 232 0.31 32.51 12.94
CA SER A 232 0.77 31.26 12.35
C SER A 232 2.22 31.40 11.88
N GLU A 233 2.98 30.31 11.99
CA GLU A 233 4.30 30.22 11.39
C GLU A 233 4.20 29.87 9.88
N CYS A 234 3.00 29.65 9.35
CA CYS A 234 2.72 29.42 7.93
C CYS A 234 2.15 30.70 7.27
N ASP A 235 2.29 30.81 5.95
CA ASP A 235 1.75 31.90 5.14
C ASP A 235 0.34 31.60 4.59
N ILE A 236 0.08 30.35 4.20
CA ILE A 236 -1.17 29.94 3.56
C ILE A 236 -1.67 28.61 4.13
N PHE A 237 -2.99 28.43 4.21
CA PHE A 237 -3.64 27.17 4.55
C PHE A 237 -4.31 26.60 3.31
N THR A 238 -4.20 25.30 3.06
CA THR A 238 -4.67 24.66 1.81
C THR A 238 -5.31 23.29 2.05
N ARG A 239 -6.30 22.93 1.22
CA ARG A 239 -6.94 21.60 1.15
C ARG A 239 -7.21 21.21 -0.30
N PHE A 240 -7.22 19.92 -0.63
CA PHE A 240 -7.47 19.46 -2.00
C PHE A 240 -8.48 18.31 -2.05
N PHE A 241 -9.54 18.47 -2.84
CA PHE A 241 -10.64 17.52 -2.96
C PHE A 241 -10.75 16.98 -4.38
N CYS A 242 -10.84 15.67 -4.56
CA CYS A 242 -10.81 15.02 -5.88
C CYS A 242 -11.84 13.87 -6.02
N PRO A 243 -13.12 14.03 -5.60
CA PRO A 243 -14.07 12.93 -5.49
C PRO A 243 -14.43 12.26 -6.82
N LYS A 244 -14.20 12.94 -7.97
CA LYS A 244 -14.33 12.34 -9.31
C LYS A 244 -13.42 11.13 -9.54
N PHE A 245 -12.34 11.04 -8.78
CA PHE A 245 -11.36 9.96 -8.87
C PHE A 245 -11.41 9.04 -7.64
N GLY A 246 -12.53 9.07 -6.89
CA GLY A 246 -12.73 8.26 -5.69
C GLY A 246 -11.96 8.74 -4.46
N VAL A 247 -11.34 9.92 -4.51
CA VAL A 247 -10.59 10.52 -3.40
C VAL A 247 -11.29 11.78 -2.93
N ASN A 248 -12.09 11.66 -1.87
CA ASN A 248 -12.83 12.80 -1.33
C ASN A 248 -11.89 13.96 -0.94
N GLU A 249 -10.80 13.65 -0.24
CA GLU A 249 -9.76 14.61 0.12
C GLU A 249 -8.38 13.97 -0.02
N ASP A 250 -7.47 14.66 -0.73
CA ASP A 250 -6.08 14.24 -0.91
C ASP A 250 -5.24 14.79 0.26
N PRO A 251 -4.57 13.92 1.04
CA PRO A 251 -3.85 14.33 2.24
C PRO A 251 -2.65 15.23 1.96
N VAL A 252 -1.93 15.04 0.84
CA VAL A 252 -0.82 15.93 0.46
C VAL A 252 -0.62 16.01 -1.07
N CYS A 253 -1.01 17.11 -1.69
CA CYS A 253 -0.86 17.30 -3.13
C CYS A 253 0.23 18.34 -3.47
N GLY A 254 1.44 17.86 -3.76
CA GLY A 254 2.54 18.71 -4.23
C GLY A 254 2.25 19.43 -5.56
N SER A 255 1.40 18.86 -6.42
CA SER A 255 1.06 19.46 -7.71
C SER A 255 0.16 20.69 -7.60
N ALA A 256 -0.73 20.75 -6.59
CA ALA A 256 -1.56 21.92 -6.30
C ALA A 256 -0.69 23.16 -6.05
N HIS A 257 0.46 22.96 -5.41
CA HIS A 257 1.35 24.05 -5.05
C HIS A 257 2.20 24.57 -6.22
N CYS A 258 2.32 23.81 -7.32
CA CYS A 258 2.91 24.32 -8.56
C CYS A 258 2.09 25.49 -9.15
N ALA A 259 0.81 25.59 -8.77
CA ALA A 259 -0.09 26.68 -9.09
C ALA A 259 -0.25 27.70 -7.94
N LEU A 260 -0.37 27.25 -6.69
CA LEU A 260 -0.57 28.15 -5.54
C LEU A 260 0.66 29.00 -5.21
N ALA A 261 1.87 28.46 -5.39
CA ALA A 261 3.08 29.16 -5.01
C ALA A 261 3.33 30.47 -5.79
N PRO A 262 3.27 30.51 -7.14
CA PRO A 262 3.36 31.77 -7.88
C PRO A 262 2.19 32.73 -7.58
N TYR A 263 0.98 32.19 -7.35
CA TYR A 263 -0.21 32.97 -6.99
C TYR A 263 0.00 33.75 -5.69
N TRP A 264 0.35 33.04 -4.62
CA TRP A 264 0.55 33.63 -3.30
C TRP A 264 1.86 34.42 -3.20
N SER A 265 2.89 34.06 -3.96
CA SER A 265 4.15 34.80 -3.98
C SER A 265 3.92 36.23 -4.49
N LYS A 266 3.16 36.35 -5.58
CA LYS A 266 2.75 37.64 -6.13
C LYS A 266 1.84 38.40 -5.17
N LYS A 267 0.89 37.72 -4.51
CA LYS A 267 -0.10 38.34 -3.63
C LYS A 267 0.48 38.84 -2.31
N LEU A 268 1.42 38.09 -1.72
CA LEU A 268 2.06 38.42 -0.45
C LEU A 268 3.37 39.21 -0.62
N GLY A 269 3.90 39.33 -1.84
CA GLY A 269 5.19 39.94 -2.10
C GLY A 269 6.37 39.17 -1.49
N LYS A 270 6.21 37.86 -1.30
CA LYS A 270 7.21 36.97 -0.70
C LYS A 270 7.74 35.98 -1.73
N THR A 271 9.04 35.75 -1.71
CA THR A 271 9.67 34.71 -2.55
C THR A 271 9.66 33.34 -1.89
N ASN A 272 9.74 33.30 -0.55
CA ASN A 272 9.61 32.07 0.24
C ASN A 272 8.26 32.08 0.95
N LEU A 273 7.53 30.98 0.83
CA LEU A 273 6.21 30.76 1.40
C LEU A 273 6.19 29.45 2.16
N ILE A 274 5.39 29.40 3.22
CA ILE A 274 5.11 28.19 3.99
C ILE A 274 3.61 27.90 3.88
N ALA A 275 3.23 26.78 3.29
CA ALA A 275 1.85 26.34 3.23
C ALA A 275 1.57 25.29 4.31
N TYR A 276 0.46 25.41 5.02
CA TYR A 276 -0.06 24.34 5.86
C TYR A 276 -1.17 23.61 5.12
N MET A 277 -0.91 22.37 4.71
CA MET A 277 -1.89 21.53 4.07
C MET A 277 -2.66 20.73 5.13
N LEU A 278 -3.98 20.89 5.14
CA LEU A 278 -4.90 20.24 6.06
C LEU A 278 -5.59 19.07 5.34
N TYR A 279 -5.92 18.02 6.09
CA TYR A 279 -6.72 16.91 5.57
C TYR A 279 -7.47 16.18 6.68
N PHE A 280 -8.63 15.62 6.36
CA PHE A 280 -9.31 14.71 7.28
C PHE A 280 -8.58 13.37 7.36
N VAL A 281 -8.21 12.98 8.57
CA VAL A 281 -7.78 11.62 8.87
C VAL A 281 -9.04 10.81 9.14
N VAL A 282 -9.35 9.85 8.27
CA VAL A 282 -10.32 8.80 8.57
C VAL A 282 -9.69 7.92 9.65
N PRO A 283 -10.28 7.82 10.85
CA PRO A 283 -9.68 7.01 11.90
C PRO A 283 -9.68 5.54 11.47
N THR A 284 -8.58 4.84 11.75
CA THR A 284 -8.50 3.37 11.64
C THR A 284 -9.43 2.66 12.63
N ARG A 285 -10.12 3.39 13.52
CA ARG A 285 -11.13 2.87 14.47
C ARG A 285 -12.48 3.57 14.27
N PRO A 286 -13.57 2.86 13.94
CA PRO A 286 -14.90 3.43 13.67
C PRO A 286 -15.50 4.29 14.79
N HIS A 287 -14.94 4.26 16.01
CA HIS A 287 -15.48 4.93 17.20
C HIS A 287 -14.80 6.24 17.57
N LEU A 288 -13.71 6.63 16.88
CA LEU A 288 -12.88 7.75 17.33
C LEU A 288 -13.26 9.13 16.77
N GLY A 289 -14.19 9.21 15.81
CA GLY A 289 -14.57 10.48 15.16
C GLY A 289 -13.47 11.02 14.24
N TYR A 290 -13.84 11.77 13.20
CA TYR A 290 -12.89 12.35 12.25
C TYR A 290 -11.94 13.35 12.95
N PHE A 291 -10.65 13.32 12.63
CA PHE A 291 -9.67 14.31 13.12
C PHE A 291 -9.08 15.08 11.95
N LEU A 292 -8.80 16.37 12.18
CA LEU A 292 -8.09 17.21 11.22
C LEU A 292 -6.57 17.01 11.40
N GLY A 293 -5.93 16.40 10.42
CA GLY A 293 -4.47 16.36 10.30
C GLY A 293 -3.94 17.55 9.51
N GLY A 294 -2.64 17.82 9.61
CA GLY A 294 -2.01 18.80 8.72
C GLY A 294 -0.49 18.74 8.71
N GLN A 295 0.11 19.27 7.64
CA GLN A 295 1.55 19.29 7.40
C GLN A 295 1.99 20.62 6.78
N ALA A 296 3.13 21.14 7.23
CA ALA A 296 3.73 22.33 6.64
C ALA A 296 4.66 21.97 5.48
N VAL A 297 4.56 22.76 4.41
CA VAL A 297 5.34 22.61 3.20
C VAL A 297 5.94 23.95 2.81
N ASP A 298 7.26 23.99 2.66
CA ASP A 298 7.99 25.20 2.31
C ASP A 298 8.23 25.28 0.80
N PHE A 299 8.09 26.50 0.29
CA PHE A 299 8.04 26.82 -1.12
C PHE A 299 8.89 28.06 -1.41
N ALA A 300 9.82 28.02 -2.36
CA ALA A 300 10.59 29.17 -2.83
C ALA A 300 10.43 29.43 -4.35
N ALA A 301 10.07 30.64 -4.74
CA ALA A 301 10.07 31.05 -6.15
C ALA A 301 11.51 31.10 -6.66
N ALA A 302 11.85 30.26 -7.63
CA ALA A 302 13.19 30.21 -8.21
C ALA A 302 13.34 31.23 -9.35
N ASP A 303 12.37 31.27 -10.27
CA ASP A 303 12.23 32.25 -11.35
C ASP A 303 10.79 32.25 -11.94
N SER A 304 10.55 32.92 -13.07
CA SER A 304 9.21 33.02 -13.71
C SER A 304 8.70 31.72 -14.33
N SER A 305 9.49 30.65 -14.37
CA SER A 305 9.20 29.38 -15.06
C SER A 305 9.31 28.14 -14.17
N THR A 306 10.06 28.22 -13.07
CA THR A 306 10.31 27.11 -12.16
C THR A 306 10.12 27.53 -10.70
N PHE A 307 9.67 26.57 -9.89
CA PHE A 307 9.46 26.76 -8.46
C PHE A 307 10.23 25.70 -7.67
N ARG A 308 10.86 26.09 -6.56
CA ARG A 308 11.58 25.20 -5.66
C ARG A 308 10.68 24.78 -4.51
N LEU A 309 10.32 23.51 -4.47
CA LEU A 309 9.73 22.91 -3.28
C LEU A 309 10.86 22.65 -2.29
N ALA A 310 10.93 23.46 -1.23
CA ALA A 310 12.14 23.60 -0.42
C ALA A 310 11.79 23.54 1.05
N ARG A 311 11.51 22.31 1.56
CA ARG A 311 11.54 21.84 2.97
C ARG A 311 10.19 21.35 3.52
N PHE A 312 10.28 20.34 4.38
CA PHE A 312 9.20 19.74 5.17
C PHE A 312 9.65 19.72 6.62
N ASP A 313 8.87 20.31 7.52
CA ASP A 313 9.13 20.25 8.97
C ASP A 313 7.86 19.76 9.67
N SER A 314 7.93 18.62 10.34
CA SER A 314 6.78 18.01 11.02
C SER A 314 6.48 18.63 12.39
N HIS A 315 7.15 19.74 12.75
CA HIS A 315 7.11 20.34 14.09
C HIS A 315 6.22 21.59 14.22
N PHE A 316 5.20 21.77 13.37
CA PHE A 316 4.28 22.91 13.50
C PHE A 316 3.16 22.63 14.50
N LYS A 317 3.03 23.48 15.53
CA LYS A 317 1.91 23.47 16.48
C LYS A 317 0.74 24.24 15.88
N VAL A 318 -0.39 23.56 15.64
CA VAL A 318 -1.67 24.22 15.36
C VAL A 318 -2.16 24.91 16.64
N PRO A 319 -2.69 26.15 16.58
CA PRO A 319 -3.34 26.78 17.73
C PRO A 319 -4.52 25.91 18.22
N ALA A 320 -4.55 25.63 19.52
CA ALA A 320 -5.35 24.58 20.12
C ALA A 320 -6.88 24.73 19.96
N SER A 321 -7.54 23.66 19.52
CA SER A 321 -8.71 23.13 20.24
C SER A 321 -8.68 21.59 20.18
N THR A 322 -8.75 20.97 21.36
CA THR A 322 -8.80 19.52 21.66
C THR A 322 -7.56 18.68 21.32
N THR A 323 -6.55 18.73 22.19
CA THR A 323 -5.42 17.78 22.27
C THR A 323 -5.84 16.47 22.96
N THR A 324 -5.70 15.34 22.27
CA THR A 324 -5.32 14.04 22.87
C THR A 324 -3.79 13.91 22.88
N PRO A 325 -3.20 13.04 23.73
CA PRO A 325 -1.76 13.00 23.95
C PRO A 325 -1.00 12.55 22.70
N PHE A 326 0.12 13.23 22.42
CA PHE A 326 1.11 12.81 21.43
C PHE A 326 1.65 11.42 21.79
N LEU A 327 1.45 10.43 20.91
CA LEU A 327 2.13 9.13 21.00
C LEU A 327 3.64 9.31 20.80
N ALA A 328 4.41 8.57 21.59
CA ALA A 328 5.87 8.54 21.55
C ALA A 328 6.40 8.18 20.14
N PRO A 329 7.60 8.65 19.74
CA PRO A 329 8.15 8.35 18.42
C PRO A 329 8.37 6.85 18.25
N MET A 330 7.64 6.25 17.32
CA MET A 330 7.76 4.84 16.93
C MET A 330 9.03 4.61 16.12
N ALA A 331 9.58 3.39 16.20
CA ALA A 331 10.96 3.04 15.90
C ALA A 331 11.49 3.46 14.51
N LYS A 332 12.80 3.75 14.47
CA LYS A 332 13.57 4.23 13.31
C LYS A 332 14.18 3.15 12.42
N ARG A 333 13.78 1.87 12.55
CA ARG A 333 14.40 0.76 11.80
C ARG A 333 13.48 0.15 10.74
N PRO A 334 13.97 -0.11 9.52
CA PRO A 334 13.20 -0.75 8.46
C PRO A 334 12.80 -2.19 8.80
N VAL A 335 11.51 -2.52 8.67
CA VAL A 335 10.99 -3.90 8.81
C VAL A 335 11.45 -4.76 7.65
N ARG A 336 11.86 -6.02 7.89
CA ARG A 336 12.10 -7.00 6.82
C ARG A 336 10.79 -7.65 6.42
N TYR A 337 10.45 -7.60 5.13
CA TYR A 337 9.22 -8.22 4.66
C TYR A 337 9.30 -8.60 3.17
N ALA A 338 8.39 -9.48 2.77
CA ALA A 338 8.14 -9.85 1.39
C ALA A 338 6.64 -9.73 1.08
N VAL A 339 6.29 -9.45 -0.18
CA VAL A 339 4.90 -9.53 -0.66
C VAL A 339 4.78 -10.78 -1.50
N ILE A 340 3.84 -11.64 -1.12
CA ILE A 340 3.65 -12.96 -1.71
C ILE A 340 2.19 -13.10 -2.15
N ASP A 341 2.00 -13.52 -3.39
CA ASP A 341 0.71 -13.91 -3.93
C ASP A 341 0.42 -15.36 -3.55
N ALA A 342 -0.61 -15.58 -2.74
CA ALA A 342 -1.09 -16.90 -2.37
C ALA A 342 -2.24 -17.38 -3.28
N PHE A 343 -2.42 -18.70 -3.37
CA PHE A 343 -3.42 -19.37 -4.23
C PHE A 343 -3.22 -19.15 -5.74
N THR A 344 -1.96 -18.98 -6.16
CA THR A 344 -1.58 -18.82 -7.57
C THR A 344 -0.16 -19.31 -7.83
N GLY A 345 0.09 -19.77 -9.06
CA GLY A 345 1.43 -20.04 -9.59
C GLY A 345 1.99 -18.91 -10.47
N SER A 346 1.27 -17.80 -10.58
CA SER A 346 1.61 -16.62 -11.41
C SER A 346 1.56 -15.34 -10.58
N PRO A 347 2.54 -14.42 -10.73
CA PRO A 347 2.50 -13.09 -10.11
C PRO A 347 1.27 -12.28 -10.55
N PHE A 348 0.85 -11.34 -9.69
CA PHE A 348 -0.27 -10.41 -9.89
C PHE A 348 -1.63 -11.12 -10.04
N LYS A 349 -1.72 -12.34 -9.50
CA LYS A 349 -2.91 -13.21 -9.44
C LYS A 349 -3.04 -13.72 -8.00
N GLY A 350 -4.09 -14.46 -7.69
CA GLY A 350 -4.29 -14.93 -6.33
C GLY A 350 -4.51 -13.78 -5.35
N ASN A 351 -4.06 -13.96 -4.10
CA ASN A 351 -4.28 -13.01 -3.01
C ASN A 351 -2.97 -12.57 -2.35
N PRO A 352 -2.60 -11.29 -2.43
CA PRO A 352 -1.35 -10.80 -1.87
C PRO A 352 -1.39 -10.71 -0.35
N ALA A 353 -0.28 -11.11 0.28
CA ALA A 353 -0.02 -10.85 1.69
C ALA A 353 1.40 -10.32 1.91
N ALA A 354 1.53 -9.33 2.79
CA ALA A 354 2.80 -8.84 3.27
C ALA A 354 3.24 -9.69 4.47
N VAL A 355 4.39 -10.35 4.35
CA VAL A 355 4.97 -11.20 5.40
C VAL A 355 6.11 -10.45 6.07
N CYS A 356 5.87 -9.91 7.26
CA CYS A 356 6.84 -9.18 8.07
C CYS A 356 7.56 -10.11 9.04
N LEU A 357 8.88 -10.28 8.89
CA LEU A 357 9.70 -11.03 9.82
C LEU A 357 10.17 -10.11 10.95
N LEU A 358 9.72 -10.40 12.17
CA LEU A 358 10.10 -9.69 13.39
C LEU A 358 11.36 -10.33 13.98
N ASP A 359 12.37 -9.50 14.26
CA ASP A 359 13.58 -9.94 14.92
C ASP A 359 13.36 -9.97 16.44
N SER A 360 13.29 -11.18 17.00
CA SER A 360 13.14 -11.40 18.44
C SER A 360 14.35 -10.99 19.28
N SER A 361 15.49 -10.67 18.65
CA SER A 361 16.72 -10.28 19.32
C SER A 361 16.90 -8.76 19.49
N SER A 362 15.93 -7.95 19.02
CA SER A 362 15.98 -6.48 19.11
C SER A 362 14.96 -5.96 20.14
N PRO A 363 15.33 -5.86 21.43
CA PRO A 363 14.43 -5.42 22.51
C PRO A 363 14.10 -3.91 22.49
N GLU A 364 14.56 -3.16 21.49
CA GLU A 364 14.43 -1.70 21.42
C GLU A 364 13.13 -1.22 20.75
N VAL A 365 12.30 -2.13 20.22
CA VAL A 365 11.00 -1.80 19.62
C VAL A 365 9.91 -2.52 20.41
N GLU A 366 9.05 -1.76 21.09
CA GLU A 366 7.74 -2.27 21.48
C GLU A 366 6.95 -2.53 20.19
N VAL A 367 7.01 -3.75 19.68
CA VAL A 367 6.15 -4.21 18.59
C VAL A 367 4.75 -4.46 19.18
N GLY A 368 4.06 -3.36 19.50
CA GLY A 368 2.69 -3.37 19.99
C GLY A 368 1.66 -3.43 18.85
N ASP A 369 0.42 -3.70 19.21
CA ASP A 369 -0.70 -3.84 18.27
C ASP A 369 -0.90 -2.60 17.41
N GLU A 370 -0.70 -1.41 17.99
CA GLU A 370 -0.81 -0.14 17.26
C GLU A 370 0.24 -0.01 16.15
N TRP A 371 1.45 -0.51 16.37
CA TRP A 371 2.50 -0.52 15.36
C TRP A 371 2.17 -1.51 14.24
N MET A 372 1.76 -2.73 14.59
CA MET A 372 1.38 -3.75 13.61
C MET A 372 0.20 -3.28 12.76
N GLN A 373 -0.81 -2.65 13.37
CA GLN A 373 -1.93 -2.06 12.67
C GLN A 373 -1.51 -0.91 11.75
N SER A 374 -0.58 -0.06 12.17
CA SER A 374 -0.06 1.03 11.34
C SER A 374 0.68 0.49 10.13
N VAL A 375 1.53 -0.54 10.30
CA VAL A 375 2.22 -1.21 9.19
C VAL A 375 1.23 -1.89 8.24
N ALA A 376 0.17 -2.53 8.76
CA ALA A 376 -0.85 -3.14 7.91
C ALA A 376 -1.66 -2.09 7.11
N SER A 377 -1.96 -0.96 7.74
CA SER A 377 -2.60 0.19 7.08
C SER A 377 -1.71 0.75 5.96
N GLU A 378 -0.40 0.82 6.22
CA GLU A 378 0.62 1.30 5.28
C GLU A 378 0.71 0.42 4.03
N PHE A 379 0.66 -0.90 4.17
CA PHE A 379 0.64 -1.80 3.01
C PHE A 379 -0.65 -1.73 2.21
N ASN A 380 -1.79 -1.48 2.87
CA ASN A 380 -3.09 -1.34 2.23
C ASN A 380 -3.47 -2.48 1.25
N ILE A 381 -3.07 -3.71 1.59
CA ILE A 381 -3.45 -4.95 0.88
C ILE A 381 -4.35 -5.81 1.79
N SER A 382 -4.81 -6.95 1.29
CA SER A 382 -5.72 -7.85 2.02
C SER A 382 -5.27 -8.10 3.45
N GLU A 383 -4.08 -8.67 3.63
CA GLU A 383 -3.52 -8.91 4.96
C GLU A 383 -2.02 -8.65 5.02
N THR A 384 -1.59 -8.10 6.16
CA THR A 384 -0.20 -8.10 6.61
C THR A 384 -0.07 -9.07 7.76
N CYS A 385 0.86 -10.01 7.68
CA CYS A 385 1.14 -10.94 8.76
C CYS A 385 2.52 -10.72 9.38
N PHE A 386 2.58 -10.86 10.70
CA PHE A 386 3.79 -10.66 11.49
C PHE A 386 4.26 -12.00 12.04
N LEU A 387 5.49 -12.36 11.69
CA LEU A 387 6.09 -13.65 11.94
C LEU A 387 7.30 -13.49 12.87
N SER A 388 7.36 -14.28 13.94
CA SER A 388 8.55 -14.39 14.79
C SER A 388 8.80 -15.85 15.17
N ARG A 389 10.04 -16.21 15.50
CA ARG A 389 10.29 -17.55 16.06
C ARG A 389 9.57 -17.67 17.41
N ALA A 390 8.81 -18.75 17.58
CA ALA A 390 8.21 -19.01 18.88
C ALA A 390 9.33 -19.38 19.87
N ILE A 391 9.37 -18.73 21.02
CA ILE A 391 10.25 -19.14 22.11
C ILE A 391 9.68 -20.47 22.63
N SER A 392 10.32 -21.58 22.28
CA SER A 392 9.98 -22.87 22.86
C SER A 392 10.32 -22.82 24.35
N ALA A 393 9.30 -22.75 25.20
CA ALA A 393 9.45 -22.98 26.63
C ALA A 393 9.69 -24.47 26.93
N VAL A 394 10.68 -25.10 26.27
CA VAL A 394 11.27 -26.38 26.65
C VAL A 394 12.71 -26.40 26.09
N GLY A 395 13.68 -26.29 26.99
CA GLY A 395 15.06 -26.79 26.84
C GLY A 395 15.89 -26.26 25.67
N ALA A 396 16.80 -25.33 25.96
CA ALA A 396 18.07 -25.22 25.25
C ALA A 396 18.84 -26.54 25.41
N GLY A 397 18.59 -27.48 24.51
CA GLY A 397 19.30 -28.74 24.38
C GLY A 397 19.72 -28.89 22.93
N SER A 398 21.01 -29.09 22.72
CA SER A 398 21.60 -29.45 21.45
C SER A 398 21.02 -30.78 20.93
N ASP A 399 20.16 -30.72 19.93
CA ASP A 399 19.71 -31.91 19.21
C ASP A 399 20.30 -31.92 17.79
N GLY A 400 21.28 -32.80 17.60
CA GLY A 400 21.62 -33.33 16.28
C GLY A 400 20.41 -34.06 15.64
N PRO A 401 20.55 -34.54 14.40
CA PRO A 401 19.42 -35.06 13.63
C PRO A 401 18.94 -36.39 14.22
N SER A 402 17.97 -36.32 15.12
CA SER A 402 17.17 -37.46 15.57
C SER A 402 15.87 -37.49 14.75
N ASN A 403 15.51 -38.68 14.28
CA ASN A 403 14.33 -38.97 13.44
C ASN A 403 13.00 -38.84 14.22
N GLY A 404 12.75 -37.67 14.80
CA GLY A 404 11.57 -37.34 15.58
C GLY A 404 11.50 -35.89 16.04
N ALA A 405 12.24 -34.97 15.40
CA ALA A 405 12.21 -33.55 15.75
C ALA A 405 10.81 -32.95 15.51
N SER A 406 10.25 -32.34 16.55
CA SER A 406 9.00 -31.56 16.46
C SER A 406 9.11 -30.51 15.34
N PRO A 407 8.04 -30.24 14.59
CA PRO A 407 8.08 -29.24 13.52
C PRO A 407 8.46 -27.86 14.10
N PRO A 408 9.22 -27.04 13.34
CA PRO A 408 9.57 -25.70 13.78
C PRO A 408 8.31 -24.86 14.01
N ARG A 409 8.32 -24.10 15.12
CA ARG A 409 7.21 -23.27 15.57
C ARG A 409 7.49 -21.78 15.40
N PHE A 410 6.51 -21.07 14.86
CA PHE A 410 6.55 -19.62 14.71
C PHE A 410 5.30 -18.98 15.31
N SER A 411 5.43 -17.81 15.92
CA SER A 411 4.27 -16.98 16.25
C SER A 411 3.80 -16.27 14.97
N LEU A 412 2.49 -16.24 14.74
CA LEU A 412 1.90 -15.60 13.57
C LEU A 412 0.63 -14.82 13.97
N ARG A 413 0.59 -13.55 13.57
CA ARG A 413 -0.57 -12.64 13.71
C ARG A 413 -0.92 -12.02 12.37
N TRP A 414 -2.18 -11.65 12.16
CA TRP A 414 -2.66 -11.10 10.88
C TRP A 414 -3.47 -9.84 11.09
N PHE A 415 -3.18 -8.83 10.29
CA PHE A 415 -3.82 -7.53 10.34
C PHE A 415 -4.31 -7.17 8.95
N THR A 416 -5.59 -6.84 8.86
CA THR A 416 -6.16 -6.06 7.76
C THR A 416 -5.73 -4.60 7.91
N PRO A 417 -6.00 -3.72 6.93
CA PRO A 417 -5.71 -2.30 7.07
C PRO A 417 -6.39 -1.62 8.27
N VAL A 418 -7.46 -2.20 8.82
CA VAL A 418 -8.24 -1.56 9.91
C VAL A 418 -8.30 -2.36 11.22
N ALA A 419 -8.03 -3.66 11.19
CA ALA A 419 -8.13 -4.52 12.37
C ALA A 419 -7.27 -5.79 12.31
N GLU A 420 -6.88 -6.30 13.47
CA GLU A 420 -6.38 -7.67 13.63
C GLU A 420 -7.51 -8.69 13.37
N VAL A 421 -7.17 -9.79 12.69
CA VAL A 421 -8.07 -10.92 12.46
C VAL A 421 -7.51 -12.18 13.10
N LYS A 422 -8.39 -12.99 13.69
CA LYS A 422 -8.00 -14.20 14.44
C LYS A 422 -7.51 -15.35 13.57
N LEU A 423 -7.81 -15.31 12.27
CA LEU A 423 -7.51 -16.39 11.32
C LEU A 423 -7.47 -15.86 9.90
N CYS A 424 -6.38 -16.13 9.17
CA CYS A 424 -6.28 -15.83 7.75
C CYS A 424 -5.57 -16.96 6.99
N GLY A 425 -6.24 -17.51 5.97
CA GLY A 425 -5.72 -18.63 5.17
C GLY A 425 -4.58 -18.23 4.24
N HIS A 426 -4.80 -17.24 3.36
CA HIS A 426 -3.82 -16.88 2.33
C HIS A 426 -2.54 -16.28 2.94
N ALA A 427 -2.64 -15.48 4.00
CA ALA A 427 -1.46 -14.93 4.67
C ALA A 427 -0.68 -15.99 5.47
N THR A 428 -1.34 -17.03 6.00
CA THR A 428 -0.64 -18.21 6.55
C THR A 428 0.09 -19.00 5.46
N LEU A 429 -0.55 -19.16 4.29
CA LEU A 429 0.06 -19.80 3.12
C LEU A 429 1.29 -19.01 2.66
N ALA A 430 1.18 -17.68 2.59
CA ALA A 430 2.26 -16.77 2.25
C ALA A 430 3.41 -16.84 3.27
N ALA A 431 3.12 -16.85 4.58
CA ALA A 431 4.14 -16.99 5.61
C ALA A 431 4.91 -18.32 5.51
N ALA A 432 4.21 -19.42 5.22
CA ALA A 432 4.84 -20.72 5.00
C ALA A 432 5.71 -20.71 3.72
N HIS A 433 5.21 -20.13 2.62
CA HIS A 433 5.98 -19.94 1.39
C HIS A 433 7.25 -19.13 1.65
N PHE A 434 7.15 -18.02 2.38
CA PHE A 434 8.28 -17.18 2.77
C PHE A 434 9.34 -18.00 3.53
N LEU A 435 8.93 -18.75 4.57
CA LEU A 435 9.85 -19.54 5.38
C LEU A 435 10.61 -20.62 4.59
N TRP A 436 9.93 -21.31 3.66
CA TRP A 436 10.58 -22.31 2.81
C TRP A 436 11.48 -21.70 1.73
N THR A 437 11.02 -20.64 1.06
CA THR A 437 11.76 -20.03 -0.06
C THR A 437 12.93 -19.15 0.38
N SER A 438 12.89 -18.62 1.61
CA SER A 438 14.01 -17.91 2.23
C SER A 438 15.06 -18.86 2.84
N GLY A 439 14.83 -20.18 2.84
CA GLY A 439 15.74 -21.16 3.45
C GLY A 439 15.74 -21.14 4.98
N LEU A 440 14.84 -20.40 5.64
CA LEU A 440 14.75 -20.33 7.11
C LEU A 440 14.24 -21.64 7.74
N VAL A 441 13.60 -22.50 6.95
CA VAL A 441 13.09 -23.81 7.38
C VAL A 441 13.38 -24.88 6.32
N SER A 442 13.95 -26.01 6.75
CA SER A 442 14.16 -27.21 5.93
C SER A 442 13.10 -28.31 6.11
N SER A 443 12.34 -28.28 7.21
CA SER A 443 11.22 -29.20 7.48
C SER A 443 10.11 -29.05 6.44
N THR A 444 9.46 -30.15 6.06
CA THR A 444 8.25 -30.13 5.20
C THR A 444 6.99 -29.71 5.95
N VAL A 445 7.04 -29.59 7.28
CA VAL A 445 5.92 -29.18 8.13
C VAL A 445 6.33 -27.99 8.99
N ILE A 446 5.47 -26.98 9.07
CA ILE A 446 5.62 -25.79 9.93
C ILE A 446 4.39 -25.67 10.82
N GLU A 447 4.59 -25.35 12.09
CA GLU A 447 3.51 -25.01 13.02
C GLU A 447 3.51 -23.51 13.33
N PHE A 448 2.34 -22.87 13.25
CA PHE A 448 2.12 -21.49 13.61
C PHE A 448 1.31 -21.41 14.90
N VAL A 449 1.83 -20.70 15.90
CA VAL A 449 1.15 -20.38 17.15
C VAL A 449 0.38 -19.08 16.94
N THR A 450 -0.94 -19.14 17.07
CA THR A 450 -1.85 -18.04 16.70
C THR A 450 -2.96 -17.89 17.76
N GLU A 451 -3.74 -16.80 17.73
CA GLU A 451 -4.87 -16.64 18.65
C GLU A 451 -5.96 -17.72 18.47
N SER A 452 -6.08 -18.28 17.26
CA SER A 452 -7.00 -19.38 16.97
C SER A 452 -6.44 -20.77 17.31
N GLY A 453 -5.29 -20.83 18.00
CA GLY A 453 -4.57 -22.06 18.30
C GLY A 453 -3.45 -22.36 17.31
N ILE A 454 -3.00 -23.60 17.28
CA ILE A 454 -1.90 -24.04 16.39
C ILE A 454 -2.46 -24.33 15.00
N LEU A 455 -1.88 -23.71 13.98
CA LEU A 455 -2.12 -24.00 12.56
C LEU A 455 -0.93 -24.74 11.97
N THR A 456 -1.18 -25.69 11.09
CA THR A 456 -0.13 -26.50 10.46
C THR A 456 -0.10 -26.27 8.96
N ALA A 457 1.08 -25.97 8.43
CA ALA A 457 1.34 -25.89 7.00
C ALA A 457 2.24 -27.05 6.56
N LYS A 458 1.86 -27.74 5.49
CA LYS A 458 2.66 -28.84 4.91
C LYS A 458 3.08 -28.51 3.48
N LYS A 459 4.36 -28.73 3.18
CA LYS A 459 4.93 -28.64 1.84
C LYS A 459 4.57 -29.90 1.06
N VAL A 460 3.77 -29.74 0.01
CA VAL A 460 3.34 -30.81 -0.90
C VAL A 460 4.09 -30.65 -2.22
N ILE A 461 5.04 -31.55 -2.48
CA ILE A 461 5.81 -31.58 -3.72
C ILE A 461 4.98 -32.27 -4.80
N ARG A 462 4.71 -31.58 -5.91
CA ARG A 462 4.08 -32.21 -7.08
C ARG A 462 5.15 -33.02 -7.81
N SER A 463 5.26 -34.31 -7.51
CA SER A 463 6.08 -35.21 -8.32
C SER A 463 5.54 -35.21 -9.75
N ASN A 464 6.36 -34.84 -10.74
CA ASN A 464 6.03 -35.07 -12.14
C ASN A 464 5.87 -36.59 -12.29
N LEU A 465 4.63 -37.05 -12.43
CA LEU A 465 4.32 -38.41 -12.88
C LEU A 465 4.95 -38.58 -14.27
N LEU A 466 6.12 -39.23 -14.31
CA LEU A 466 6.71 -40.08 -15.37
C LEU A 466 8.25 -39.94 -15.38
N GLY A 467 8.94 -40.79 -14.61
CA GLY A 467 10.21 -41.45 -14.96
C GLY A 467 11.33 -40.69 -15.71
N ALA A 468 11.56 -39.40 -15.48
CA ALA A 468 12.71 -38.68 -16.02
C ALA A 468 13.88 -38.71 -15.02
N PRO A 469 15.13 -39.04 -15.42
CA PRO A 469 16.29 -39.05 -14.53
C PRO A 469 16.60 -37.64 -14.05
N ASN A 470 17.12 -37.53 -12.82
CA ASN A 470 17.66 -36.31 -12.21
C ASN A 470 18.55 -35.53 -13.18
N VAL A 471 18.00 -34.50 -13.82
CA VAL A 471 18.75 -33.45 -14.51
C VAL A 471 18.90 -32.30 -13.53
N ALA A 472 20.14 -31.83 -13.40
CA ALA A 472 20.61 -30.85 -12.44
C ALA A 472 19.69 -29.63 -12.28
N LEU A 473 19.56 -29.21 -11.01
CA LEU A 473 18.81 -28.05 -10.53
C LEU A 473 19.32 -26.78 -11.23
N ASN A 474 18.57 -26.30 -12.22
CA ASN A 474 18.71 -24.94 -12.72
C ASN A 474 17.80 -24.01 -11.89
N GLU A 475 18.17 -22.73 -11.84
CA GLU A 475 17.71 -21.59 -11.01
C GLU A 475 16.18 -21.34 -10.85
N ALA A 476 15.31 -22.20 -11.38
CA ALA A 476 13.88 -22.22 -11.07
C ALA A 476 13.61 -23.28 -10.00
N GLY A 477 13.44 -22.83 -8.75
CA GLY A 477 13.18 -23.70 -7.60
C GLY A 477 12.05 -24.71 -7.84
N GLU A 478 12.12 -25.83 -7.12
CA GLU A 478 11.13 -26.92 -7.14
C GLU A 478 9.71 -26.36 -6.96
N LYS A 479 8.79 -26.66 -7.88
CA LYS A 479 7.38 -26.27 -7.73
C LYS A 479 6.74 -27.11 -6.62
N PHE A 480 6.21 -26.43 -5.61
CA PHE A 480 5.47 -27.05 -4.53
C PHE A 480 4.18 -26.28 -4.27
N SER A 481 3.24 -26.98 -3.65
CA SER A 481 2.01 -26.42 -3.10
C SER A 481 2.04 -26.53 -1.58
N ILE A 482 1.21 -25.74 -0.93
CA ILE A 482 1.14 -25.65 0.52
C ILE A 482 -0.26 -26.10 0.93
N GLU A 483 -0.34 -27.13 1.75
CA GLU A 483 -1.58 -27.59 2.38
C GLU A 483 -1.70 -26.96 3.77
N LEU A 484 -2.84 -26.35 4.03
CA LEU A 484 -3.26 -25.84 5.33
C LEU A 484 -4.44 -26.66 5.84
N ASP A 485 -4.46 -26.91 7.15
CA ASP A 485 -5.53 -27.66 7.78
C ASP A 485 -6.39 -26.74 8.67
N PHE A 486 -7.68 -26.59 8.32
CA PHE A 486 -8.63 -25.72 9.02
C PHE A 486 -9.88 -26.47 9.53
N PRO A 487 -10.50 -26.01 10.62
CA PRO A 487 -11.81 -26.52 11.03
C PRO A 487 -12.89 -26.12 10.01
N VAL A 488 -13.90 -26.98 9.85
CA VAL A 488 -15.13 -26.63 9.12
C VAL A 488 -15.84 -25.46 9.82
N ILE A 489 -16.37 -24.54 9.03
CA ILE A 489 -17.28 -23.49 9.50
C ILE A 489 -18.72 -23.93 9.19
N PRO A 490 -19.58 -24.15 10.22
CA PRO A 490 -20.96 -24.53 9.99
C PRO A 490 -21.74 -23.46 9.20
N VAL A 491 -22.53 -23.90 8.22
CA VAL A 491 -23.44 -23.02 7.47
C VAL A 491 -24.83 -23.08 8.11
N GLY A 492 -25.30 -21.96 8.62
CA GLY A 492 -26.66 -21.79 9.17
C GLY A 492 -27.67 -21.32 8.11
N GLY A 493 -28.96 -21.55 8.34
CA GLY A 493 -30.04 -21.01 7.51
C GLY A 493 -30.28 -19.52 7.78
N CYS A 494 -30.72 -18.78 6.76
CA CYS A 494 -31.07 -17.36 6.88
C CYS A 494 -32.55 -17.15 7.21
N ASN A 495 -32.87 -16.33 8.22
CA ASN A 495 -34.24 -15.86 8.43
C ASN A 495 -34.51 -14.59 7.60
N ALA A 496 -35.64 -14.51 6.91
CA ALA A 496 -36.06 -13.32 6.15
C ALA A 496 -36.31 -12.09 7.04
N ALA A 497 -36.51 -12.26 8.36
CA ALA A 497 -36.60 -11.13 9.30
C ALA A 497 -35.22 -10.61 9.76
N GLU A 498 -34.18 -11.42 9.64
CA GLU A 498 -32.78 -11.03 9.85
C GLU A 498 -32.18 -10.45 8.56
N MET A 499 -32.93 -10.50 7.45
CA MET A 499 -32.62 -10.07 6.09
C MET A 499 -33.76 -9.18 5.58
N PRO A 500 -33.88 -7.90 5.97
CA PRO A 500 -34.97 -7.01 5.53
C PRO A 500 -35.03 -6.85 3.99
N SER A 501 -33.95 -7.19 3.32
CA SER A 501 -33.92 -7.81 2.01
C SER A 501 -32.95 -9.00 2.08
N ILE A 502 -32.87 -9.89 1.09
CA ILE A 502 -31.86 -10.97 0.93
C ILE A 502 -30.39 -10.45 0.95
N THR A 503 -30.18 -9.21 1.39
CA THR A 503 -29.04 -8.35 1.22
C THR A 503 -28.47 -7.86 2.55
N GLU A 504 -28.80 -8.44 3.72
CA GLU A 504 -28.23 -8.05 5.01
C GLU A 504 -28.18 -9.22 6.03
N THR A 505 -27.01 -9.58 6.61
CA THR A 505 -26.91 -9.92 8.08
C THR A 505 -26.76 -11.36 8.60
N LEU A 506 -25.81 -12.22 8.19
CA LEU A 506 -25.67 -13.55 8.87
C LEU A 506 -24.25 -14.03 9.23
N ASN A 507 -23.73 -13.44 10.31
CA ASN A 507 -22.82 -14.07 11.28
C ASN A 507 -21.48 -14.63 10.80
N GLY A 508 -20.89 -14.03 9.77
CA GLY A 508 -19.48 -14.24 9.43
C GLY A 508 -19.22 -14.70 8.01
N ALA A 509 -20.25 -15.10 7.26
CA ALA A 509 -20.27 -15.06 5.80
C ALA A 509 -21.69 -15.34 5.28
N SER A 510 -22.29 -14.40 4.55
CA SER A 510 -23.56 -14.63 3.87
C SER A 510 -23.30 -15.36 2.55
N ILE A 511 -23.64 -16.64 2.42
CA ILE A 511 -23.48 -17.41 1.17
C ILE A 511 -24.70 -17.19 0.28
N VAL A 512 -24.51 -16.64 -0.92
CA VAL A 512 -25.52 -16.54 -1.97
C VAL A 512 -25.14 -17.52 -3.08
N GLU A 513 -25.95 -18.55 -3.28
CA GLU A 513 -25.78 -19.46 -4.40
C GLU A 513 -26.50 -18.91 -5.64
N LEU A 514 -25.76 -18.67 -6.72
CA LEU A 514 -26.26 -18.27 -8.04
C LEU A 514 -26.41 -19.47 -8.97
N SER A 515 -27.07 -19.26 -10.11
CA SER A 515 -27.43 -20.37 -11.01
C SER A 515 -26.24 -20.86 -11.84
N SER A 516 -25.24 -20.00 -12.08
CA SER A 516 -24.06 -20.36 -12.86
C SER A 516 -22.80 -19.59 -12.46
N GLY A 517 -21.63 -20.20 -12.67
CA GLY A 517 -20.34 -19.52 -12.49
C GLY A 517 -20.17 -18.26 -13.35
N LYS A 518 -20.88 -18.15 -14.48
CA LYS A 518 -20.91 -16.92 -15.29
C LYS A 518 -21.56 -15.77 -14.54
N GLU A 519 -22.67 -16.01 -13.83
CA GLU A 519 -23.31 -14.98 -13.00
C GLU A 519 -22.41 -14.52 -11.85
N VAL A 520 -21.59 -15.42 -11.29
CA VAL A 520 -20.60 -15.05 -10.26
C VAL A 520 -19.54 -14.10 -10.84
N VAL A 521 -19.01 -14.42 -12.02
CA VAL A 521 -18.00 -13.59 -12.71
C VAL A 521 -18.56 -12.22 -13.08
N ASP A 522 -19.76 -12.19 -13.66
CA ASP A 522 -20.37 -10.97 -14.20
C ASP A 522 -21.05 -10.09 -13.12
N LEU A 523 -21.02 -10.51 -11.85
CA LEU A 523 -21.66 -9.79 -10.75
C LEU A 523 -21.01 -8.42 -10.50
N HIS A 524 -21.84 -7.38 -10.38
CA HIS A 524 -21.43 -6.03 -9.99
C HIS A 524 -22.00 -5.71 -8.61
N PRO A 525 -21.22 -5.87 -7.52
CA PRO A 525 -21.71 -5.65 -6.15
C PRO A 525 -21.92 -4.15 -5.85
N ASN A 526 -22.92 -3.85 -5.02
CA ASN A 526 -23.04 -2.54 -4.36
C ASN A 526 -22.39 -2.64 -2.97
N PHE A 527 -21.17 -2.11 -2.84
CA PHE A 527 -20.39 -2.23 -1.61
C PHE A 527 -21.01 -1.48 -0.42
N ASP A 528 -21.67 -0.35 -0.67
CA ASP A 528 -22.33 0.44 0.38
C ASP A 528 -23.48 -0.33 1.04
N GLU A 529 -24.25 -1.10 0.24
CA GLU A 529 -25.28 -1.99 0.77
C GLU A 529 -24.67 -3.21 1.47
N ILE A 530 -23.59 -3.78 0.92
CA ILE A 530 -22.90 -4.93 1.54
C ILE A 530 -22.30 -4.53 2.91
N GLN A 531 -21.86 -3.29 3.06
CA GLN A 531 -21.34 -2.79 4.32
C GLN A 531 -22.41 -2.73 5.43
N LYS A 532 -23.69 -2.56 5.07
CA LYS A 532 -24.82 -2.55 6.00
C LYS A 532 -25.23 -3.95 6.44
N CYS A 533 -24.95 -4.99 5.63
CA CYS A 533 -25.16 -6.38 6.04
C CYS A 533 -24.44 -6.70 7.34
N ALA A 534 -25.07 -7.30 8.34
CA ALA A 534 -24.30 -7.93 9.42
C ALA A 534 -23.52 -9.17 8.97
N GLY A 535 -22.68 -9.64 9.87
CA GLY A 535 -21.60 -10.57 9.54
C GLY A 535 -20.37 -9.83 8.99
N ARG A 536 -19.40 -10.63 8.56
CA ARG A 536 -18.08 -10.19 8.07
C ARG A 536 -18.10 -9.77 6.59
N GLY A 537 -19.01 -10.33 5.81
CA GLY A 537 -19.07 -10.12 4.36
C GLY A 537 -20.04 -11.06 3.67
N LEU A 538 -20.07 -10.99 2.34
CA LEU A 538 -20.95 -11.74 1.44
C LEU A 538 -20.12 -12.67 0.55
N ILE A 539 -20.30 -13.97 0.68
CA ILE A 539 -19.80 -14.99 -0.25
C ILE A 539 -20.85 -15.17 -1.35
N VAL A 540 -20.42 -15.14 -2.60
CA VAL A 540 -21.28 -15.54 -3.73
C VAL A 540 -20.66 -16.76 -4.38
N THR A 541 -21.46 -17.77 -4.70
CA THR A 541 -20.96 -19.04 -5.25
C THR A 541 -21.92 -19.67 -6.25
N ALA A 542 -21.42 -20.51 -7.15
CA ALA A 542 -22.24 -21.24 -8.11
C ALA A 542 -21.49 -22.49 -8.60
N PRO A 543 -22.19 -23.49 -9.18
CA PRO A 543 -21.49 -24.56 -9.87
C PRO A 543 -20.73 -23.98 -11.06
N SER A 544 -19.57 -24.57 -11.36
CA SER A 544 -18.78 -24.17 -12.51
C SER A 544 -19.51 -24.43 -13.85
N PRO A 545 -19.17 -23.68 -14.92
CA PRO A 545 -19.70 -23.97 -16.25
C PRO A 545 -19.29 -25.38 -16.75
N PRO A 546 -20.11 -26.05 -17.57
CA PRO A 546 -19.75 -27.34 -18.17
C PRO A 546 -18.40 -27.27 -18.90
N GLY A 547 -17.53 -28.27 -18.67
CA GLY A 547 -16.19 -28.33 -19.27
C GLY A 547 -15.11 -27.53 -18.52
N SER A 548 -15.48 -26.84 -17.44
CA SER A 548 -14.52 -26.23 -16.50
C SER A 548 -13.69 -27.30 -15.78
N GLU A 549 -12.41 -26.99 -15.50
CA GLU A 549 -11.55 -27.81 -14.63
C GLU A 549 -11.89 -27.67 -13.13
N TYR A 550 -12.64 -26.63 -12.77
CA TYR A 550 -13.12 -26.34 -11.42
C TYR A 550 -14.50 -26.95 -11.18
N ASP A 551 -14.82 -27.29 -9.93
CA ASP A 551 -16.16 -27.71 -9.52
C ASP A 551 -17.07 -26.52 -9.17
N ILE A 552 -16.51 -25.47 -8.55
CA ILE A 552 -17.28 -24.31 -8.05
C ILE A 552 -16.59 -22.98 -8.35
N PHE A 553 -17.39 -21.94 -8.56
CA PHE A 553 -16.93 -20.56 -8.69
C PHE A 553 -17.36 -19.78 -7.45
N THR A 554 -16.49 -18.90 -6.95
CA THR A 554 -16.73 -18.14 -5.72
C THR A 554 -16.23 -16.69 -5.82
N ARG A 555 -16.84 -15.77 -5.08
CA ARG A 555 -16.35 -14.40 -4.80
C ARG A 555 -16.67 -14.06 -3.34
N PHE A 556 -15.91 -13.14 -2.74
CA PHE A 556 -16.13 -12.70 -1.36
C PHE A 556 -15.99 -11.19 -1.22
N PHE A 557 -17.04 -10.54 -0.74
CA PHE A 557 -17.11 -9.09 -0.55
C PHE A 557 -17.11 -8.75 0.93
N CYS A 558 -16.18 -7.90 1.38
CA CYS A 558 -15.94 -7.68 2.81
C CYS A 558 -15.58 -6.22 3.18
N PRO A 559 -16.32 -5.20 2.68
CA PRO A 559 -15.98 -3.77 2.83
C PRO A 559 -15.74 -3.31 4.28
N LYS A 560 -16.33 -4.00 5.27
CA LYS A 560 -16.11 -3.74 6.70
C LYS A 560 -14.66 -3.91 7.18
N PHE A 561 -13.84 -4.63 6.42
CA PHE A 561 -12.42 -4.83 6.71
C PHE A 561 -11.52 -3.86 5.94
N GLY A 562 -12.08 -2.79 5.37
CA GLY A 562 -11.35 -1.80 4.57
C GLY A 562 -11.05 -2.26 3.15
N ILE A 563 -11.56 -3.43 2.73
CA ILE A 563 -11.35 -4.02 1.41
C ILE A 563 -12.71 -4.43 0.84
N ASN A 564 -13.04 -3.92 -0.35
CA ASN A 564 -14.34 -4.17 -0.98
C ASN A 564 -14.54 -5.64 -1.37
N GLU A 565 -13.53 -6.25 -1.99
CA GLU A 565 -13.52 -7.64 -2.43
C GLU A 565 -12.19 -8.31 -2.05
N ASP A 566 -12.26 -9.42 -1.33
CA ASP A 566 -11.11 -10.27 -1.04
C ASP A 566 -10.78 -11.10 -2.30
N PRO A 567 -9.54 -11.02 -2.85
CA PRO A 567 -9.20 -11.72 -4.08
C PRO A 567 -9.32 -13.24 -4.00
N VAL A 568 -8.91 -13.85 -2.87
CA VAL A 568 -9.00 -15.30 -2.62
C VAL A 568 -9.10 -15.58 -1.12
N CYS A 569 -10.33 -15.81 -0.65
CA CYS A 569 -10.62 -16.03 0.75
C CYS A 569 -10.56 -17.52 1.11
N GLY A 570 -9.45 -17.98 1.67
CA GLY A 570 -9.33 -19.37 2.15
C GLY A 570 -10.37 -19.73 3.22
N SER A 571 -10.63 -18.83 4.18
CA SER A 571 -11.60 -19.08 5.26
C SER A 571 -13.04 -19.21 4.78
N ALA A 572 -13.43 -18.55 3.69
CA ALA A 572 -14.73 -18.75 3.06
C ALA A 572 -14.95 -20.21 2.63
N HIS A 573 -13.87 -20.87 2.21
CA HIS A 573 -13.91 -22.25 1.75
C HIS A 573 -14.02 -23.27 2.89
N CYS A 574 -13.75 -22.89 4.14
CA CYS A 574 -14.07 -23.72 5.31
C CYS A 574 -15.59 -23.91 5.49
N ALA A 575 -16.41 -23.00 4.96
CA ALA A 575 -17.86 -23.09 4.94
C ALA A 575 -18.38 -23.67 3.61
N LEU A 576 -17.75 -23.31 2.48
CA LEU A 576 -18.17 -23.78 1.16
C LEU A 576 -17.83 -25.25 0.88
N ALA A 577 -16.71 -25.76 1.39
CA ALA A 577 -16.31 -27.16 1.19
C ALA A 577 -17.39 -28.15 1.67
N PRO A 578 -17.91 -28.11 2.91
CA PRO A 578 -19.00 -28.99 3.33
C PRO A 578 -20.31 -28.74 2.58
N TYR A 579 -20.63 -27.48 2.26
CA TYR A 579 -21.84 -27.13 1.52
C TYR A 579 -21.88 -27.78 0.13
N TRP A 580 -20.82 -27.56 -0.66
CA TRP A 580 -20.72 -28.09 -2.01
C TRP A 580 -20.41 -29.58 -2.04
N SER A 581 -19.70 -30.10 -1.05
CA SER A 581 -19.44 -31.54 -0.93
C SER A 581 -20.73 -32.33 -0.83
N LYS A 582 -21.66 -31.86 0.01
CA LYS A 582 -23.01 -32.45 0.14
C LYS A 582 -23.80 -32.35 -1.16
N LYS A 583 -23.72 -31.21 -1.87
CA LYS A 583 -24.50 -30.95 -3.07
C LYS A 583 -23.99 -31.70 -4.31
N LEU A 584 -22.67 -31.85 -4.44
CA LEU A 584 -22.02 -32.51 -5.58
C LEU A 584 -21.73 -33.99 -5.31
N GLY A 585 -21.85 -34.45 -4.06
CA GLY A 585 -21.51 -35.82 -3.65
C GLY A 585 -20.01 -36.11 -3.72
N LYS A 586 -19.15 -35.12 -3.47
CA LYS A 586 -17.68 -35.23 -3.57
C LYS A 586 -16.98 -34.60 -2.38
N THR A 587 -15.97 -35.26 -1.82
CA THR A 587 -15.16 -34.71 -0.72
C THR A 587 -13.94 -33.91 -1.18
N ASN A 588 -13.44 -34.19 -2.39
CA ASN A 588 -12.42 -33.38 -3.04
C ASN A 588 -13.09 -32.43 -4.02
N LEU A 589 -12.80 -31.13 -3.91
CA LEU A 589 -13.36 -30.07 -4.75
C LEU A 589 -12.24 -29.16 -5.22
N ILE A 590 -12.34 -28.69 -6.46
CA ILE A 590 -11.47 -27.64 -6.98
C ILE A 590 -12.30 -26.36 -7.10
N ALA A 591 -11.97 -25.35 -6.31
CA ALA A 591 -12.65 -24.06 -6.34
C ALA A 591 -11.85 -23.02 -7.14
N TYR A 592 -12.57 -22.18 -7.89
CA TYR A 592 -12.02 -20.98 -8.52
C TYR A 592 -12.64 -19.74 -7.90
N MET A 593 -11.81 -18.92 -7.26
CA MET A 593 -12.24 -17.63 -6.75
C MET A 593 -12.16 -16.60 -7.87
N ALA A 594 -13.31 -16.26 -8.44
CA ALA A 594 -13.46 -15.48 -9.66
C ALA A 594 -13.44 -13.96 -9.42
N SER A 595 -12.55 -13.49 -8.55
CA SER A 595 -12.20 -12.07 -8.45
C SER A 595 -11.42 -11.63 -9.71
N PRO A 596 -11.18 -10.32 -9.94
CA PRO A 596 -10.34 -9.86 -11.05
C PRO A 596 -8.92 -10.46 -11.05
N ARG A 597 -8.39 -10.79 -9.86
CA ARG A 597 -7.10 -11.47 -9.72
C ARG A 597 -7.23 -12.97 -10.01
N GLY A 598 -8.33 -13.61 -9.65
CA GLY A 598 -8.51 -15.04 -9.86
C GLY A 598 -7.62 -15.89 -8.94
N GLY A 599 -8.11 -17.04 -8.47
CA GLY A 599 -7.29 -17.94 -7.66
C GLY A 599 -7.85 -19.35 -7.62
N ARG A 600 -6.94 -20.34 -7.51
CA ARG A 600 -7.30 -21.76 -7.43
C ARG A 600 -7.09 -22.25 -5.99
N LEU A 601 -8.10 -22.95 -5.46
CA LEU A 601 -8.00 -23.68 -4.20
C LEU A 601 -8.36 -25.15 -4.44
N ASP A 602 -7.44 -26.04 -4.07
CA ASP A 602 -7.70 -27.48 -4.02
C ASP A 602 -8.20 -27.80 -2.59
N LEU A 603 -9.43 -28.30 -2.46
CA LEU A 603 -10.12 -28.51 -1.19
C LEU A 603 -10.36 -30.00 -0.95
N GLN A 604 -10.06 -30.46 0.26
CA GLN A 604 -10.43 -31.79 0.73
C GLN A 604 -11.19 -31.69 2.05
N LEU A 605 -12.46 -32.12 2.05
CA LEU A 605 -13.26 -32.25 3.25
C LEU A 605 -12.99 -33.61 3.92
N VAL A 606 -12.50 -33.57 5.15
CA VAL A 606 -12.35 -34.74 6.02
C VAL A 606 -13.55 -34.81 6.96
N VAL A 607 -14.55 -35.61 6.57
CA VAL A 607 -15.86 -35.66 7.24
C VAL A 607 -15.74 -36.14 8.68
N GLU A 608 -14.87 -37.11 8.94
CA GLU A 608 -14.70 -37.76 10.24
C GLU A 608 -14.21 -36.79 11.30
N THR A 609 -13.37 -35.82 10.92
CA THR A 609 -12.76 -34.85 11.84
C THR A 609 -13.37 -33.46 11.74
N GLN A 610 -14.33 -33.24 10.82
CA GLN A 610 -14.91 -31.93 10.52
C GLN A 610 -13.83 -30.89 10.17
N ARG A 611 -12.91 -31.28 9.30
CA ARG A 611 -11.79 -30.43 8.85
C ARG A 611 -11.76 -30.28 7.35
N VAL A 612 -11.21 -29.16 6.88
CA VAL A 612 -10.99 -28.85 5.47
C VAL A 612 -9.50 -28.63 5.26
N CYS A 613 -8.88 -29.49 4.46
CA CYS A 613 -7.56 -29.23 3.92
C CYS A 613 -7.71 -28.29 2.73
N ILE A 614 -6.98 -27.17 2.76
CA ILE A 614 -6.96 -26.18 1.69
C ILE A 614 -5.54 -26.12 1.14
N GLN A 615 -5.38 -26.40 -0.15
CA GLN A 615 -4.10 -26.42 -0.82
C GLN A 615 -4.03 -25.35 -1.91
N GLY A 616 -2.88 -24.69 -2.00
CA GLY A 616 -2.61 -23.66 -3.00
C GLY A 616 -1.13 -23.51 -3.32
N GLU A 617 -0.82 -22.93 -4.48
CA GLU A 617 0.52 -22.45 -4.82
C GLU A 617 0.72 -21.02 -4.30
N ALA A 618 1.96 -20.57 -4.22
CA ALA A 618 2.29 -19.18 -3.93
C ALA A 618 3.52 -18.72 -4.71
N VAL A 619 3.61 -17.41 -4.93
CA VAL A 619 4.71 -16.76 -5.64
C VAL A 619 5.14 -15.49 -4.92
N THR A 620 6.42 -15.39 -4.58
CA THR A 620 7.01 -14.14 -4.09
C THR A 620 7.07 -13.09 -5.20
N VAL A 621 6.38 -11.97 -5.02
CA VAL A 621 6.29 -10.86 -5.99
C VAL A 621 7.29 -9.77 -5.67
N MET A 622 7.46 -9.46 -4.38
CA MET A 622 8.33 -8.36 -3.95
C MET A 622 9.17 -8.77 -2.74
N LEU A 623 10.44 -8.37 -2.75
CA LEU A 623 11.42 -8.69 -1.71
C LEU A 623 12.18 -7.43 -1.33
N LYS A 624 12.20 -7.11 -0.03
CA LYS A 624 13.08 -6.06 0.47
C LYS A 624 14.55 -6.51 0.39
N ASN A 625 15.42 -5.62 -0.10
CA ASN A 625 16.81 -5.90 -0.48
C ASN A 625 17.66 -6.67 0.55
N ASP A 626 17.41 -6.50 1.85
CA ASP A 626 18.25 -7.09 2.90
C ASP A 626 17.92 -8.56 3.22
N ILE A 627 16.92 -9.16 2.57
CA ILE A 627 16.48 -10.53 2.86
C ILE A 627 17.38 -11.59 2.22
N LEU A 628 18.14 -11.23 1.18
CA LEU A 628 18.96 -12.19 0.40
C LEU A 628 20.42 -12.34 0.90
N ASN A 629 20.81 -11.66 1.98
CA ASN A 629 22.15 -11.79 2.58
C ASN A 629 22.20 -12.83 3.71
N PHE A 630 21.55 -13.98 3.54
CA PHE A 630 21.64 -15.13 4.45
C PHE A 630 22.22 -16.35 3.74
#